data_AF-A0A259DIN0-F1
#
_entry.id   AF-A0A259DIN0-F1
#
_cell.length_a   1.000
_cell.length_b   1.000
_cell.length_c   1.000
_cell.angle_alpha   90.00
_cell.angle_beta   90.00
_cell.angle_gamma   90.00
#
_symmetry.space_group_name_H-M   'P 1'
#
loop_
_entity.id
_entity.type
_entity.pdbx_description
1 polymer ?
#
loop_
_entity_poly.entity_id
_entity_poly.type
_entity_poly.pdbx_seq_one_letter_code
_entity_poly.pdbx_strand_id
1 'polypeptide(L)'
;EAVYQQIIGVSAVVSGYAGGALANPDYESVCSGQTGHAEIVDVYFDPTIVSHRDLLEIFFVIHDPTTLNYQGNDHGTQYRSVIFTHSESQNVTAHEVVKELENAKIYSNPVVTQIDVAPVIYPAEDYHQDYFRQHPGQGYCRAVVAPKLAKFRAKFQSLIAPEFR
;
A
#
# COMPACT_ATOMS: atom_id res chain seq x y z
N GLU A 1 -4.79 -3.41 1.52
CA GLU A 1 -5.07 -4.72 0.91
C GLU A 1 -6.22 -4.67 -0.09
N ALA A 2 -7.44 -4.35 0.35
CA ALA A 2 -8.69 -4.45 -0.45
C ALA A 2 -8.67 -3.83 -1.86
N VAL A 3 -7.94 -2.73 -2.08
CA VAL A 3 -7.79 -2.15 -3.43
C VAL A 3 -7.04 -3.10 -4.36
N TYR A 4 -5.87 -3.60 -3.93
CA TYR A 4 -5.03 -4.47 -4.75
C TYR A 4 -5.69 -5.82 -5.04
N GLN A 5 -6.51 -6.33 -4.11
CA GLN A 5 -7.27 -7.56 -4.32
C GLN A 5 -8.27 -7.49 -5.50
N GLN A 6 -8.65 -6.29 -5.94
CA GLN A 6 -9.59 -6.10 -7.04
C GLN A 6 -8.91 -5.87 -8.40
N ILE A 7 -7.57 -5.90 -8.44
CA ILE A 7 -6.81 -5.60 -9.64
C ILE A 7 -6.64 -6.87 -10.49
N ILE A 8 -6.93 -6.76 -11.78
CA ILE A 8 -6.68 -7.83 -12.74
C ILE A 8 -5.19 -8.18 -12.79
N GLY A 9 -4.87 -9.47 -12.71
CA GLY A 9 -3.49 -9.94 -12.70
C GLY A 9 -2.84 -9.94 -11.31
N VAL A 10 -3.48 -9.40 -10.27
CA VAL A 10 -3.04 -9.64 -8.88
C VAL A 10 -3.54 -11.01 -8.42
N SER A 11 -2.60 -11.84 -7.98
CA SER A 11 -2.83 -13.23 -7.56
C SER A 11 -2.93 -13.40 -6.05
N ALA A 12 -2.23 -12.56 -5.28
CA ALA A 12 -2.31 -12.53 -3.83
C ALA A 12 -1.94 -11.15 -3.29
N VAL A 13 -2.52 -10.80 -2.15
CA VAL A 13 -2.16 -9.63 -1.36
C VAL A 13 -2.05 -10.08 0.09
N VAL A 14 -0.93 -9.80 0.74
CA VAL A 14 -0.68 -10.19 2.14
C VAL A 14 -0.43 -8.94 2.96
N SER A 15 -1.27 -8.69 3.96
CA SER A 15 -1.02 -7.64 4.96
C SER A 15 0.14 -8.07 5.86
N GLY A 16 1.06 -7.17 6.18
CA GLY A 16 2.24 -7.53 6.97
C GLY A 16 3.02 -6.34 7.52
N TYR A 17 4.18 -6.67 8.11
CA TYR A 17 5.07 -5.75 8.80
C TYR A 17 6.47 -5.83 8.19
N ALA A 18 7.06 -4.68 7.82
CA ALA A 18 8.38 -4.65 7.18
C ALA A 18 9.19 -3.38 7.52
N GLY A 19 10.52 -3.47 7.42
CA GLY A 19 11.43 -2.32 7.58
C GLY A 19 11.76 -1.92 9.01
N GLY A 20 11.33 -2.71 10.00
CA GLY A 20 11.73 -2.55 11.40
C GLY A 20 12.85 -3.50 11.82
N ALA A 21 13.27 -3.38 13.08
CA ALA A 21 14.39 -4.14 13.65
C ALA A 21 13.94 -5.37 14.46
N LEU A 22 12.66 -5.44 14.88
CA LEU A 22 12.15 -6.54 15.69
C LEU A 22 11.89 -7.77 14.80
N ALA A 23 12.49 -8.91 15.12
CA ALA A 23 12.16 -10.15 14.42
C ALA A 23 10.83 -10.72 14.92
N ASN A 24 10.01 -11.22 13.99
CA ASN A 24 8.68 -11.79 14.26
C ASN A 24 7.80 -10.86 15.13
N PRO A 25 7.54 -9.61 14.69
CA PRO A 25 6.70 -8.70 15.45
C PRO A 25 5.23 -9.16 15.45
N ASP A 26 4.54 -8.93 16.56
CA ASP A 26 3.08 -9.02 16.67
C ASP A 26 2.42 -7.63 16.48
N TYR A 27 1.12 -7.61 16.23
CA TYR A 27 0.37 -6.37 16.03
C TYR A 27 0.56 -5.36 17.16
N GLU A 28 0.52 -5.80 18.42
CA GLU A 28 0.68 -4.93 19.59
C GLU A 28 2.06 -4.26 19.63
N SER A 29 3.12 -5.01 19.32
CA SER A 29 4.47 -4.47 19.26
C SER A 29 4.60 -3.43 18.14
N VAL A 30 4.03 -3.67 16.96
CA VAL A 30 4.02 -2.71 15.84
C VAL A 30 3.22 -1.46 16.20
N CYS A 31 2.05 -1.63 16.81
CA CYS A 31 1.19 -0.53 17.26
C CYS A 31 1.86 0.35 18.33
N SER A 32 2.81 -0.18 19.08
CA SER A 32 3.61 0.61 20.03
C SER A 32 4.49 1.66 19.34
N GLY A 33 4.75 1.52 18.03
CA GLY A 33 5.62 2.38 17.23
C GLY A 33 7.12 2.18 17.46
N GLN A 34 7.52 1.28 18.36
CA GLN A 34 8.91 1.11 18.79
C GLN A 34 9.70 0.13 17.92
N THR A 35 9.04 -0.71 17.13
CA THR A 35 9.70 -1.76 16.34
C THR A 35 10.34 -1.24 15.05
N GLY A 36 9.87 -0.07 14.58
CA GLY A 36 10.28 0.51 13.30
C GLY A 36 9.58 -0.08 12.07
N HIS A 37 8.76 -1.12 12.24
CA HIS A 37 8.01 -1.70 11.12
C HIS A 37 6.97 -0.71 10.58
N ALA A 38 6.81 -0.70 9.26
CA ALA A 38 5.63 -0.18 8.57
C ALA A 38 4.60 -1.31 8.44
N GLU A 39 3.33 -0.97 8.55
CA GLU A 39 2.25 -1.77 7.97
C GLU A 39 2.35 -1.68 6.45
N ILE A 40 2.44 -2.83 5.79
CA ILE A 40 2.59 -2.94 4.34
C ILE A 40 1.56 -3.92 3.76
N VAL A 41 1.48 -3.90 2.44
CA VAL A 41 0.84 -4.95 1.66
C VAL A 41 1.87 -5.53 0.70
N ASP A 42 2.10 -6.83 0.79
CA ASP A 42 2.92 -7.58 -0.14
C ASP A 42 2.03 -8.07 -1.30
N VAL A 43 2.35 -7.67 -2.53
CA VAL A 43 1.47 -7.82 -3.70
C VAL A 43 2.12 -8.74 -4.73
N TYR A 44 1.50 -9.88 -4.97
CA TYR A 44 1.93 -10.86 -5.97
C TYR A 44 1.10 -10.68 -7.23
N PHE A 45 1.74 -10.33 -8.34
CA PHE A 45 1.06 -9.99 -9.59
C PHE A 45 1.76 -10.56 -10.83
N ASP A 46 1.00 -10.72 -11.90
CA ASP A 46 1.51 -11.07 -13.23
C ASP A 46 1.90 -9.80 -13.99
N PRO A 47 3.21 -9.55 -14.21
CA PRO A 47 3.69 -8.35 -14.91
C PRO A 47 3.31 -8.29 -16.39
N THR A 48 2.79 -9.38 -16.96
CA THR A 48 2.27 -9.40 -18.34
C THR A 48 0.84 -8.87 -18.45
N ILE A 49 0.13 -8.79 -17.31
CA ILE A 49 -1.26 -8.32 -17.22
C ILE A 49 -1.34 -6.92 -16.59
N VAL A 50 -0.61 -6.69 -15.51
CA VAL A 50 -0.56 -5.40 -14.80
C VAL A 50 0.89 -5.04 -14.51
N SER A 51 1.30 -3.82 -14.85
CA SER A 51 2.69 -3.42 -14.65
C SER A 51 2.95 -2.97 -13.21
N HIS A 52 4.21 -3.05 -12.76
CA HIS A 52 4.62 -2.46 -11.48
C HIS A 52 4.27 -0.96 -11.42
N ARG A 53 4.38 -0.27 -12.56
CA ARG A 53 4.02 1.14 -12.66
C ARG A 53 2.54 1.39 -12.39
N ASP A 54 1.65 0.55 -12.93
CA ASP A 54 0.20 0.66 -12.65
C ASP A 54 -0.09 0.54 -11.15
N LEU A 55 0.58 -0.40 -10.47
CA LEU A 55 0.45 -0.58 -9.02
C LEU A 55 0.92 0.65 -8.25
N LEU A 56 2.01 1.29 -8.69
CA LEU A 56 2.51 2.53 -8.08
C LEU A 56 1.58 3.72 -8.34
N GLU A 57 1.01 3.85 -9.53
CA GLU A 57 0.05 4.91 -9.83
C GLU A 57 -1.21 4.75 -8.97
N ILE A 58 -1.68 3.51 -8.75
CA ILE A 58 -2.75 3.21 -7.82
C ILE A 58 -2.34 3.58 -6.38
N PHE A 59 -1.14 3.16 -5.94
CA PHE A 59 -0.58 3.50 -4.63
C PHE A 59 -0.70 4.99 -4.36
N PHE A 60 -0.13 5.84 -5.22
CA PHE A 60 -0.16 7.29 -5.03
C PHE A 60 -1.58 7.89 -5.03
N VAL A 61 -2.55 7.29 -5.74
CA VAL A 61 -3.94 7.76 -5.75
C VAL A 61 -4.73 7.42 -4.47
N ILE A 62 -4.44 6.28 -3.85
CA ILE A 62 -5.29 5.75 -2.77
C ILE A 62 -4.87 6.18 -1.36
N HIS A 63 -3.69 6.79 -1.18
CA HIS A 63 -3.28 7.40 0.09
C HIS A 63 -2.63 8.77 -0.17
N ASP A 64 -2.30 9.51 0.90
CA ASP A 64 -1.60 10.79 0.78
C ASP A 64 -0.08 10.56 0.90
N PRO A 65 0.70 10.68 -0.19
CA PRO A 65 2.13 10.42 -0.17
C PRO A 65 2.97 11.57 0.41
N THR A 66 2.32 12.64 0.89
CA THR A 66 2.98 13.86 1.40
C THR A 66 3.00 13.95 2.93
N THR A 67 2.34 13.02 3.61
CA THR A 67 2.20 13.01 5.06
C THR A 67 3.23 12.08 5.72
N LEU A 68 4.21 12.67 6.40
CA LEU A 68 5.29 11.93 7.07
C LEU A 68 4.77 11.24 8.33
N ASN A 69 4.83 9.91 8.37
CA ASN A 69 4.44 9.07 9.52
C ASN A 69 2.97 9.19 9.96
N TYR A 70 2.05 9.41 9.02
CA TYR A 70 0.61 9.24 9.26
C TYR A 70 -0.18 9.11 7.95
N GLN A 71 -1.39 8.56 8.04
CA GLN A 71 -2.40 8.56 6.98
C GLN A 71 -3.78 8.92 7.54
N GLY A 72 -4.27 10.11 7.20
CA GLY A 72 -5.53 10.61 7.77
C GLY A 72 -5.44 10.71 9.30
N ASN A 73 -6.22 9.90 10.01
CA ASN A 73 -6.24 9.88 11.48
C ASN A 73 -5.29 8.82 12.08
N ASP A 74 -4.62 8.01 11.25
CA ASP A 74 -3.73 6.94 11.71
C ASP A 74 -2.31 7.51 11.82
N HIS A 75 -1.85 7.75 13.06
CA HIS A 75 -0.56 8.40 13.35
C HIS A 75 0.49 7.45 13.90
N GLY A 76 1.70 7.53 13.36
CA GLY A 76 2.84 6.72 13.78
C GLY A 76 3.71 6.27 12.61
N THR A 77 4.96 5.90 12.91
CA THR A 77 5.94 5.42 11.92
C THR A 77 5.48 4.16 11.20
N GLN A 78 4.58 3.38 11.81
CA GLN A 78 3.96 2.22 11.22
C GLN A 78 3.02 2.56 10.05
N TYR A 79 2.52 3.80 9.97
CA TYR A 79 1.64 4.26 8.88
C TYR A 79 2.37 5.14 7.87
N ARG A 80 3.71 5.15 7.87
CA ARG A 80 4.50 5.93 6.91
C ARG A 80 4.29 5.39 5.48
N SER A 81 4.34 6.29 4.51
CA SER A 81 4.36 5.91 3.10
C SER A 81 5.72 5.31 2.74
N VAL A 82 5.74 4.06 2.28
CA VAL A 82 6.97 3.35 1.87
C VAL A 82 6.69 2.39 0.71
N ILE A 83 7.65 2.27 -0.20
CA ILE A 83 7.70 1.29 -1.28
C ILE A 83 8.95 0.43 -1.05
N PHE A 84 8.72 -0.86 -0.81
CA PHE A 84 9.78 -1.86 -0.75
C PHE A 84 9.90 -2.56 -2.09
N THR A 85 11.08 -2.51 -2.69
CA THR A 85 11.35 -3.00 -4.05
C THR A 85 12.13 -4.30 -4.03
N HIS A 86 11.73 -5.26 -4.88
CA HIS A 86 12.33 -6.59 -4.99
C HIS A 86 13.35 -6.70 -6.13
N SER A 87 13.52 -5.64 -6.94
CA SER A 87 14.53 -5.60 -8.00
C SER A 87 14.96 -4.16 -8.33
N GLU A 88 16.12 -4.04 -8.99
CA GLU A 88 16.62 -2.76 -9.49
C GLU A 88 15.61 -2.09 -10.45
N SER A 89 14.96 -2.87 -11.31
CA SER A 89 13.93 -2.34 -12.21
C SER A 89 12.76 -1.72 -11.45
N GLN A 90 12.32 -2.34 -10.36
CA GLN A 90 11.26 -1.78 -9.52
C GLN A 90 11.74 -0.50 -8.82
N ASN A 91 12.99 -0.47 -8.34
CA ASN A 91 13.60 0.70 -7.72
C ASN A 91 13.64 1.90 -8.69
N VAL A 92 14.12 1.69 -9.91
CA VAL A 92 14.15 2.71 -10.96
C VAL A 92 12.74 3.22 -11.27
N THR A 93 11.79 2.32 -11.54
CA THR A 93 10.40 2.71 -11.84
C THR A 93 9.76 3.49 -10.68
N ALA A 94 10.02 3.12 -9.41
CA ALA A 94 9.49 3.84 -8.26
C ALA A 94 10.00 5.29 -8.20
N HIS A 95 11.30 5.49 -8.42
CA HIS A 95 11.89 6.83 -8.45
C HIS A 95 11.40 7.65 -9.65
N GLU A 96 11.23 7.03 -10.81
CA GLU A 96 10.65 7.69 -12.00
C GLU A 96 9.23 8.19 -11.73
N VAL A 97 8.36 7.34 -11.19
CA VAL A 97 6.98 7.73 -10.86
C VAL A 97 6.94 8.88 -9.85
N VAL A 98 7.75 8.83 -8.78
CA VAL A 98 7.84 9.94 -7.81
C VAL A 98 8.28 11.24 -8.50
N LYS A 99 9.34 11.18 -9.30
CA LYS A 99 9.85 12.35 -10.03
C LYS A 99 8.81 12.94 -10.98
N GLU A 100 8.04 12.10 -11.66
CA GLU A 100 6.96 12.56 -12.54
C GLU A 100 5.83 13.24 -11.76
N LEU A 101 5.42 12.69 -10.62
CA LEU A 101 4.40 13.30 -9.74
C LEU A 101 4.85 14.68 -9.23
N GLU A 102 6.12 14.81 -8.84
CA GLU A 102 6.68 16.08 -8.39
C GLU A 102 6.78 17.11 -9.51
N ASN A 103 7.27 16.70 -10.70
CA ASN A 103 7.36 17.57 -11.87
C ASN A 103 5.98 18.06 -12.34
N ALA A 104 4.98 17.17 -12.32
CA ALA A 104 3.61 17.48 -12.67
C ALA A 104 2.88 18.28 -11.57
N LYS A 105 3.50 18.46 -10.39
CA LYS A 105 2.92 19.17 -9.23
C LYS A 105 1.53 18.64 -8.87
N ILE A 106 1.37 17.32 -8.91
CA ILE A 106 0.09 16.66 -8.59
C ILE A 106 -0.30 16.92 -7.13
N TYR A 107 0.68 16.98 -6.23
CA TYR A 107 0.49 17.32 -4.83
C TYR A 107 1.07 18.70 -4.53
N SER A 108 0.42 19.44 -3.63
CA SER A 108 0.88 20.75 -3.18
C SER A 108 2.13 20.68 -2.31
N ASN A 109 2.32 19.55 -1.64
CA ASN A 109 3.47 19.27 -0.77
C ASN A 109 4.40 18.25 -1.45
N PRO A 110 5.71 18.23 -1.10
CA PRO A 110 6.64 17.22 -1.59
C PRO A 110 6.20 15.79 -1.23
N VAL A 111 6.55 14.83 -2.08
CA VAL A 111 6.35 13.41 -1.79
C VAL A 111 7.37 12.98 -0.74
N VAL A 112 6.92 12.40 0.36
CA VAL A 112 7.76 11.91 1.47
C VAL A 112 7.86 10.39 1.52
N THR A 113 7.39 9.73 0.45
CA THR A 113 7.39 8.26 0.35
C THR A 113 8.81 7.73 0.32
N GLN A 114 9.11 6.79 1.22
CA GLN A 114 10.39 6.09 1.24
C GLN A 114 10.45 5.05 0.12
N ILE A 115 11.60 4.89 -0.53
CA ILE A 115 11.84 3.82 -1.51
C ILE A 115 13.08 3.07 -1.07
N ASP A 116 12.91 1.82 -0.67
CA ASP A 116 13.99 0.98 -0.16
C ASP A 116 13.94 -0.43 -0.77
N VAL A 117 15.02 -1.19 -0.61
CA VAL A 117 15.04 -2.61 -0.97
C VAL A 117 14.19 -3.39 0.03
N ALA A 118 13.42 -4.36 -0.46
CA ALA A 118 12.55 -5.17 0.37
C ALA A 118 13.35 -5.90 1.47
N PRO A 119 13.05 -5.66 2.76
CA PRO A 119 13.63 -6.39 3.87
C PRO A 119 12.89 -7.71 4.08
N VAL A 120 13.11 -8.37 5.21
CA VAL A 120 12.23 -9.45 5.65
C VAL A 120 10.83 -8.89 5.88
N ILE A 121 9.85 -9.53 5.24
CA ILE A 121 8.43 -9.24 5.39
C ILE A 121 7.85 -10.28 6.36
N TYR A 122 7.22 -9.81 7.43
CA TYR A 122 6.49 -10.65 8.38
C TYR A 122 5.00 -10.55 8.07
N PRO A 123 4.32 -11.64 7.66
CA PRO A 123 2.87 -11.64 7.51
C PRO A 123 2.21 -11.26 8.84
N ALA A 124 1.20 -10.39 8.77
CA ALA A 124 0.34 -10.08 9.91
C ALA A 124 -0.56 -11.29 10.22
N GLU A 125 -1.13 -11.28 11.43
CA GLU A 125 -2.02 -12.32 11.93
C GLU A 125 -3.22 -12.57 10.99
N ASP A 126 -3.75 -13.79 10.98
CA ASP A 126 -4.81 -14.21 10.05
C ASP A 126 -6.06 -13.30 10.10
N TYR A 127 -6.37 -12.72 11.26
CA TYR A 127 -7.52 -11.81 11.41
C TYR A 127 -7.31 -10.45 10.75
N HIS A 128 -6.08 -10.09 10.35
CA HIS A 128 -5.77 -8.89 9.55
C HIS A 128 -5.84 -9.14 8.04
N GLN A 129 -5.85 -10.39 7.60
CA GLN A 129 -5.97 -10.74 6.18
C GLN A 129 -7.43 -10.66 5.74
N ASP A 130 -7.69 -10.20 4.51
CA ASP A 130 -9.03 -9.99 3.95
C ASP A 130 -9.95 -9.10 4.82
N TYR A 131 -9.39 -8.22 5.67
CA TYR A 131 -10.14 -7.54 6.74
C TYR A 131 -11.40 -6.81 6.24
N PHE A 132 -11.27 -6.07 5.13
CA PHE A 132 -12.40 -5.35 4.54
C PHE A 132 -13.50 -6.28 4.01
N ARG A 133 -13.13 -7.44 3.46
CA ARG A 133 -14.10 -8.42 2.96
C ARG A 133 -14.85 -9.09 4.10
N GLN A 134 -14.17 -9.33 5.22
CA GLN A 134 -14.76 -9.93 6.42
C GLN A 134 -15.60 -8.92 7.21
N HIS A 135 -15.23 -7.64 7.20
CA HIS A 135 -15.87 -6.59 8.02
C HIS A 135 -16.30 -5.32 7.26
N PRO A 136 -16.99 -5.42 6.10
CA PRO A 136 -17.29 -4.26 5.25
C PRO A 136 -18.19 -3.22 5.93
N GLY A 137 -19.01 -3.66 6.89
CA GLY A 137 -19.92 -2.81 7.67
C GLY A 137 -19.30 -2.12 8.89
N GLN A 138 -18.02 -2.33 9.17
CA GLN A 138 -17.36 -1.69 10.31
C GLN A 138 -17.13 -0.19 10.04
N GLY A 139 -17.16 0.63 11.09
CA GLY A 139 -16.99 2.08 10.98
C GLY A 139 -15.70 2.49 10.27
N TYR A 140 -14.57 1.87 10.64
CA TYR A 140 -13.27 2.14 10.01
C TYR A 140 -13.27 1.76 8.52
N CYS A 141 -13.76 0.56 8.18
CA CYS A 141 -13.88 0.13 6.79
C CYS A 141 -14.68 1.10 5.93
N ARG A 142 -15.82 1.61 6.44
CA ARG A 142 -16.63 2.61 5.72
C ARG A 142 -15.95 3.97 5.60
N ALA A 143 -15.25 4.42 6.64
CA ALA A 143 -14.67 5.75 6.69
C ALA A 143 -13.32 5.86 5.95
N VAL A 144 -12.54 4.77 5.91
CA VAL A 144 -11.16 4.78 5.42
C VAL A 144 -10.98 3.90 4.18
N VAL A 145 -11.46 2.64 4.21
CA VAL A 145 -11.18 1.70 3.12
C VAL A 145 -12.13 1.90 1.92
N ALA A 146 -13.43 2.10 2.18
CA ALA A 146 -14.42 2.28 1.12
C ALA A 146 -14.14 3.52 0.23
N PRO A 147 -13.71 4.69 0.75
CA PRO A 147 -13.31 5.81 -0.10
C PRO A 147 -12.10 5.51 -0.98
N LYS A 148 -11.12 4.72 -0.48
CA LYS A 148 -9.95 4.29 -1.28
C LYS A 148 -10.38 3.40 -2.45
N LEU A 149 -11.28 2.44 -2.18
CA LEU A 149 -11.88 1.61 -3.22
C LEU A 149 -12.67 2.41 -4.24
N ALA A 150 -13.46 3.39 -3.80
CA ALA A 150 -14.21 4.26 -4.71
C ALA A 150 -13.28 5.07 -5.63
N LYS A 151 -12.19 5.63 -5.08
CA LYS A 151 -11.17 6.33 -5.89
C LYS A 151 -10.53 5.40 -6.92
N PHE A 152 -10.14 4.19 -6.50
CA PHE A 152 -9.59 3.18 -7.40
C PHE A 152 -10.57 2.86 -8.54
N ARG A 153 -11.81 2.50 -8.21
CA ARG A 153 -12.83 2.13 -9.20
C ARG A 153 -13.17 3.26 -10.16
N ALA A 154 -13.16 4.50 -9.68
CA ALA A 154 -13.44 5.66 -10.52
C ALA A 154 -12.32 5.93 -11.55
N LYS A 155 -11.04 5.74 -11.16
CA LYS A 155 -9.87 6.12 -11.97
C LYS A 155 -9.29 4.98 -12.81
N PHE A 156 -9.38 3.73 -12.35
CA PHE A 156 -8.65 2.59 -12.92
C PHE A 156 -9.59 1.47 -13.38
N GLN A 157 -10.69 1.82 -14.05
CA GLN A 157 -11.72 0.86 -14.46
C GLN A 157 -11.19 -0.31 -15.30
N SER A 158 -10.21 -0.06 -16.17
CA SER A 158 -9.57 -1.09 -17.00
C SER A 158 -8.81 -2.13 -16.19
N LEU A 159 -8.33 -1.76 -15.00
CA LEU A 159 -7.56 -2.63 -14.11
C LEU A 159 -8.44 -3.40 -13.13
N ILE A 160 -9.75 -3.19 -13.10
CA ILE A 160 -10.66 -3.95 -12.23
C ILE A 160 -10.84 -5.35 -12.81
N ALA A 161 -10.54 -6.37 -11.99
CA ALA A 161 -10.75 -7.76 -12.36
C ALA A 161 -12.26 -8.03 -12.63
N PRO A 162 -12.60 -8.86 -13.64
CA PRO A 162 -13.98 -9.04 -14.09
C PRO A 162 -14.99 -9.37 -12.99
N GLU A 163 -14.59 -10.14 -11.97
CA GLU A 163 -15.41 -10.55 -10.83
C GLU A 163 -15.78 -9.41 -9.86
N PHE A 164 -15.14 -8.24 -9.98
CA PHE A 164 -15.40 -7.05 -9.16
C PHE A 164 -16.07 -5.90 -9.91
N ARG A 165 -16.48 -6.12 -11.17
CA ARG A 165 -17.16 -5.12 -11.99
C ARG A 165 -18.66 -5.01 -11.69
#